data_AF-A0A956W806-F1
#
_entry.id   AF-A0A956W806-F1
#
_cell.length_a   1.000
_cell.length_b   1.000
_cell.length_c   1.000
_cell.angle_alpha   90.00
_cell.angle_beta   90.00
_cell.angle_gamma   90.00
#
_symmetry.space_group_name_H-M   'P 1'
#
loop_
_entity.id
_entity.type
_entity.pdbx_description
1 polymer ?
#
loop_
_entity_poly.entity_id
_entity_poly.type
_entity_poly.pdbx_seq_one_letter_code
_entity_poly.pdbx_strand_id
1 'polypeptide(L)' 'VDVIRDGTVGAVINTIEGGRAEVRRDGFHIRRAATEMRIPCFTSMDTAAAAINALAQTGDYEVAPLLEYRDGASV' A
#
# COMPACT_ATOMS: atom_id res chain seq x y z
N VAL A 1 13.58 12.57 4.84
CA VAL A 1 13.16 11.43 3.98
C VAL A 1 14.28 10.40 3.79
N ASP A 2 15.40 10.57 4.49
CA ASP A 2 16.63 9.83 4.23
C ASP A 2 16.50 8.36 4.61
N VAL A 3 15.79 8.03 5.69
CA VAL A 3 15.45 6.63 6.06
C VAL A 3 14.72 5.85 4.96
N ILE A 4 13.99 6.53 4.05
CA ILE A 4 13.36 5.90 2.88
C ILE A 4 14.42 5.66 1.79
N ARG A 5 15.27 6.65 1.53
CA ARG A 5 16.33 6.59 0.50
C ARG A 5 17.45 5.61 0.85
N ASP A 6 17.73 5.47 2.13
CA ASP A 6 18.74 4.57 2.67
C ASP A 6 18.23 3.12 2.76
N GLY A 7 16.94 2.88 2.46
CA GLY A 7 16.33 1.55 2.48
C GLY A 7 16.03 1.02 3.88
N THR A 8 16.12 1.85 4.92
CA THR A 8 15.83 1.48 6.32
C THR A 8 14.37 1.11 6.54
N VAL A 9 13.45 1.62 5.72
CA VAL A 9 12.02 1.28 5.78
C VAL A 9 11.56 0.58 4.50
N GLY A 10 10.72 -0.45 4.67
CA GLY A 10 10.15 -1.24 3.57
C GLY A 10 8.76 -0.77 3.10
N ALA A 11 8.11 0.13 3.85
CA ALA A 11 6.82 0.72 3.50
C ALA A 11 6.61 2.04 4.26
N VAL A 12 5.69 2.87 3.76
CA VAL A 12 5.28 4.15 4.38
C VAL A 12 3.77 4.17 4.56
N ILE A 13 3.30 4.65 5.72
CA ILE A 13 1.91 5.04 5.94
C ILE A 13 1.90 6.57 6.14
N ASN A 14 1.33 7.30 5.18
CA ASN A 14 1.24 8.76 5.19
C ASN A 14 -0.20 9.19 4.90
N THR A 15 -1.00 9.32 5.96
CA THR A 15 -2.37 9.83 5.87
C THR A 15 -2.37 11.35 5.69
N ILE A 16 -3.34 11.87 4.93
CA ILE A 16 -3.52 13.31 4.80
C ILE A 16 -4.44 13.76 5.93
N GLU A 17 -3.89 14.37 6.97
CA GLU A 17 -4.70 15.16 7.89
C GLU A 17 -4.89 16.57 7.32
N GLY A 18 -6.13 17.08 7.38
CA GLY A 18 -6.44 18.46 7.04
C GLY A 18 -5.55 19.40 7.88
N GLY A 19 -4.77 20.25 7.21
CA GLY A 19 -3.73 21.00 7.90
C GLY A 19 -2.98 22.00 7.02
N ARG A 20 -2.08 22.74 7.66
CA ARG A 20 -1.28 23.85 7.11
C ARG A 20 -0.46 23.42 5.88
N ALA A 21 -0.14 24.38 5.01
CA ALA A 21 0.59 24.14 3.75
C ALA A 21 1.94 23.41 3.93
N GLU A 22 2.57 23.57 5.09
CA GLU A 22 3.84 22.91 5.44
C GLU A 22 3.68 21.40 5.57
N VAL A 23 2.63 20.92 6.24
CA VAL A 23 2.31 19.48 6.37
C VAL A 23 2.06 18.85 5.00
N ARG A 24 1.39 19.58 4.10
CA ARG A 24 1.15 19.12 2.72
C ARG A 24 2.45 18.98 1.92
N ARG A 25 3.41 19.90 2.13
CA ARG A 25 4.73 19.88 1.47
C ARG A 25 5.59 18.73 1.97
N ASP A 26 5.66 18.51 3.27
CA ASP A 26 6.43 17.40 3.81
C ASP A 26 5.86 16.05 3.38
N GLY A 27 4.53 15.88 3.49
CA GLY A 27 3.84 14.70 2.97
C GLY A 27 4.09 14.45 1.48
N PHE A 28 4.23 15.50 0.67
CA PHE A 28 4.63 15.35 -0.74
C PHE A 28 6.03 14.75 -0.88
N HIS A 29 7.01 15.25 -0.12
CA HIS A 29 8.38 14.71 -0.17
C HIS A 29 8.44 13.26 0.31
N ILE A 30 7.70 12.90 1.35
CA ILE A 30 7.58 11.53 1.85
C ILE A 30 7.02 10.60 0.77
N ARG A 31 5.86 10.94 0.20
CA ARG A 31 5.21 10.12 -0.84
C ARG A 31 6.08 9.99 -2.09
N ARG A 32 6.72 11.08 -2.51
CA ARG A 32 7.65 11.06 -3.65
C ARG A 32 8.82 10.13 -3.41
N ALA A 33 9.48 10.23 -2.25
CA ALA A 33 10.62 9.37 -1.92
C ALA A 33 10.23 7.89 -1.89
N ALA A 34 9.07 7.54 -1.31
CA ALA A 34 8.58 6.16 -1.27
C ALA A 34 8.36 5.59 -2.69
N THR A 35 7.73 6.36 -3.58
CA THR A 35 7.52 5.96 -4.98
C THR A 35 8.83 5.82 -5.75
N GLU A 36 9.76 6.76 -5.60
CA GLU A 36 11.08 6.71 -6.25
C GLU A 36 11.88 5.48 -5.79
N MET A 37 11.76 5.09 -4.52
CA MET A 37 12.38 3.89 -3.93
C MET A 37 11.59 2.60 -4.16
N ARG A 38 10.44 2.65 -4.85
CA ARG A 38 9.56 1.51 -5.16
C ARG A 38 9.08 0.75 -3.91
N ILE A 39 8.88 1.45 -2.79
CA ILE A 39 8.24 0.88 -1.60
C ILE A 39 6.76 1.29 -1.52
N PRO A 40 5.88 0.46 -0.96
CA PRO A 40 4.47 0.81 -0.78
C PRO A 40 4.30 2.09 0.04
N CYS A 41 3.41 2.98 -0.42
CA CYS A 41 3.01 4.19 0.29
C CYS A 41 1.50 4.22 0.46
N PHE A 42 1.02 4.01 1.68
CA PHE A 42 -0.40 4.00 2.01
C PHE A 42 -0.87 5.38 2.45
N THR A 43 -1.93 5.90 1.83
CA THR A 43 -2.50 7.21 2.18
C THR A 43 -3.82 7.12 2.93
N SER A 44 -4.25 5.90 3.26
CA SER A 44 -5.44 5.60 4.06
C SER A 44 -5.11 4.49 5.04
N MET A 45 -5.63 4.62 6.27
CA MET A 45 -5.49 3.57 7.30
C MET A 45 -6.17 2.28 6.88
N ASP A 46 -7.33 2.36 6.23
CA ASP A 46 -8.08 1.17 5.80
C ASP A 46 -7.30 0.37 4.75
N THR A 47 -6.62 1.05 3.82
CA THR A 47 -5.77 0.39 2.82
C THR A 47 -4.54 -0.25 3.48
N ALA A 48 -3.92 0.41 4.46
CA ALA A 48 -2.81 -0.16 5.20
C ALA A 48 -3.24 -1.42 5.98
N ALA A 49 -4.39 -1.38 6.65
CA ALA A 49 -4.96 -2.52 7.35
C ALA A 49 -5.27 -3.69 6.39
N ALA A 50 -5.88 -3.42 5.24
CA ALA A 50 -6.15 -4.43 4.22
C ALA A 50 -4.85 -5.08 3.70
N ALA A 51 -3.80 -4.29 3.46
CA ALA A 51 -2.50 -4.81 3.02
C ALA A 51 -1.84 -5.70 4.09
N ILE A 52 -1.89 -5.30 5.36
CA ILE A 52 -1.37 -6.10 6.48
C ILE A 52 -2.15 -7.42 6.60
N ASN A 53 -3.48 -7.38 6.51
CA ASN A 53 -4.32 -8.58 6.54
C ASN A 53 -4.06 -9.51 5.35
N ALA A 54 -3.79 -8.96 4.16
CA ALA A 54 -3.41 -9.76 2.99
C ALA A 54 -2.03 -10.42 3.18
N LEU A 55 -1.06 -9.69 3.75
CA LEU A 55 0.28 -10.22 4.04
C LEU A 55 0.28 -11.28 5.16
N ALA A 56 -0.64 -11.18 6.11
CA ALA A 56 -0.78 -12.16 7.19
C ALA A 56 -1.42 -13.48 6.73
N GLN A 57 -2.15 -13.46 5.61
CA GLN A 57 -2.74 -14.64 5.01
C GLN A 57 -1.71 -15.37 4.15
N THR A 58 -1.12 -16.42 4.71
CA THR A 58 -0.30 -17.38 3.97
C THR A 58 -1.20 -18.54 3.54
N GLY A 59 -1.44 -18.70 2.24
CA GLY A 59 -2.26 -19.78 1.70
C GLY A 59 -2.10 -19.92 0.19
N ASP A 60 -2.49 -21.08 -0.33
CA ASP A 60 -2.54 -21.32 -1.76
C ASP A 60 -3.62 -20.42 -2.39
N TYR A 61 -3.26 -19.70 -3.44
CA TYR A 61 -4.22 -18.91 -4.19
C TYR A 61 -5.06 -19.83 -5.07
N GLU A 62 -6.39 -19.79 -4.89
CA GLU A 62 -7.31 -20.40 -5.84
C GLU A 62 -7.41 -19.48 -7.06
N VAL A 63 -6.86 -19.93 -8.19
CA VAL A 63 -6.86 -19.16 -9.44
C VAL A 63 -7.90 -19.77 -10.38
N ALA A 64 -8.87 -18.96 -10.79
CA ALA A 64 -9.92 -19.34 -11.74
C ALA A 64 -9.98 -18.37 -12.93
N PRO A 65 -10.24 -18.85 -14.16
CA PRO A 65 -10.60 -17.99 -15.28
C PRO A 65 -11.82 -17.13 -14.94
N LEU A 66 -11.93 -15.94 -15.56
CA LEU A 66 -12.99 -14.99 -15.24
C LEU A 66 -14.41 -15.58 -15.30
N LEU A 67 -14.66 -16.47 -16.28
CA LEU A 67 -15.97 -17.12 -16.41
C LEU A 67 -16.28 -18.03 -15.21
N GLU A 68 -15.33 -18.85 -14.78
CA GLU A 68 -15.49 -19.75 -13.62
C GLU A 68 -15.58 -18.98 -12.30
N TYR A 69 -14.82 -17.89 -12.14
CA TYR A 69 -14.91 -17.05 -10.95
C TYR A 69 -16.27 -16.36 -10.80
N ARG A 70 -16.89 -15.97 -11.92
CA ARG A 70 -18.19 -15.29 -11.93
C ARG A 70 -19.37 -16.25 -11.80
N ASP A 71 -19.35 -17.34 -12.56
CA ASP A 71 -20.49 -18.23 -12.74
C ASP A 71 -20.43 -19.47 -11.82
N GLY A 72 -19.31 -19.66 -11.12
CA GLY A 72 -18.99 -20.87 -10.36
C GLY A 72 -18.35 -21.94 -11.24
N ALA A 73 -17.58 -22.85 -10.63
CA ALA A 73 -17.02 -23.99 -11.35
C ALA A 73 -18.16 -24.81 -11.97
N SER A 74 -18.13 -24.95 -13.30
CA SER A 74 -19.06 -25.84 -14.00
C SER A 74 -18.69 -27.28 -13.65
N VAL A 75 -19.57 -27.95 -12.90
CA VAL A 75 -19.43 -29.35 -12.47
C VAL A 75 -19.45 -30.30 -13.66
#